data_AF-A0A8S3UHA0-F1
#
_entry.id   AF-A0A8S3UHA0-F1
#
_cell.length_a   1.000
_cell.length_b   1.000
_cell.length_c   1.000
_cell.angle_alpha   90.00
_cell.angle_beta   90.00
_cell.angle_gamma   90.00
#
_symmetry.space_group_name_H-M   'P 1'
#
loop_
_entity.id
_entity.type
_entity.pdbx_description
1 polymer ?
#
loop_
_entity_poly.entity_id
_entity_poly.type
_entity_poly.pdbx_seq_one_letter_code
_entity_poly.pdbx_strand_id
1 'polypeptide(L)'
;MTVLTSSTINNFDGSDLLPPDYAIDIENKRINQDKVLNTHGKNLLDLCLSSGLRIVNGRLLGDSLGYYTYMSKNGFSTVDYALVSESLLSSVQYFKTNDFTYLSDHAKIDLFLKCSINENTEFKLDNNKWKSINTYKWTEQSKNLVINALSTDYIREEIISLEILDINKTQDGVDEAVEKLTDILQNISEMACKKFFGSNKKRKRKKDNLGQIM
;
A
#
# COMPACT_ATOMS: atom_id res chain seq x y z
N MET A 1 25.57 17.87 18.34
CA MET A 1 24.99 16.82 19.20
C MET A 1 23.92 17.50 20.04
N THR A 2 22.67 17.45 19.57
CA THR A 2 21.54 18.05 20.28
C THR A 2 20.52 16.95 20.44
N VAL A 3 20.50 16.39 21.65
CA VAL A 3 19.59 15.34 22.07
C VAL A 3 18.21 15.99 22.20
N LEU A 4 17.30 15.65 21.30
CA LEU A 4 15.88 15.94 21.50
C LEU A 4 15.40 15.02 22.62
N THR A 5 15.13 15.59 23.79
CA THR A 5 14.66 14.86 24.97
C THR A 5 13.23 14.37 24.78
N SER A 6 12.90 13.25 25.43
CA SER A 6 11.62 12.51 25.36
C SER A 6 10.35 13.29 25.73
N SER A 7 10.42 14.59 25.99
CA SER A 7 9.29 15.46 26.32
C SER A 7 8.64 16.13 25.10
N THR A 8 9.25 16.07 23.91
CA THR A 8 8.74 16.78 22.71
C THR A 8 7.86 15.91 21.81
N ILE A 9 7.83 14.59 22.00
CA ILE A 9 7.08 13.67 21.13
C ILE A 9 5.60 13.54 21.56
N ASN A 10 5.25 13.97 22.78
CA ASN A 10 3.87 13.88 23.27
C ASN A 10 3.01 15.11 22.94
N ASN A 11 3.58 16.17 22.37
CA ASN A 11 2.90 17.44 22.10
C ASN A 11 2.99 17.84 20.62
N PHE A 12 2.91 16.89 19.67
CA PHE A 12 2.47 17.26 18.32
C PHE A 12 0.94 17.31 18.36
N ASP A 13 0.42 18.41 18.90
CA ASP A 13 -0.97 18.81 18.76
C ASP A 13 -1.21 19.29 17.34
N GLY A 14 -1.15 18.36 16.39
CA GLY A 14 -1.34 18.63 14.97
C GLY A 14 -2.76 19.04 14.62
N SER A 15 -3.63 19.42 15.57
CA SER A 15 -5.02 19.83 15.31
C SER A 15 -5.11 20.93 14.27
N ASP A 16 -4.12 21.82 14.23
CA ASP A 16 -4.06 22.96 13.30
C ASP A 16 -3.55 22.60 11.90
N LEU A 17 -3.11 21.35 11.68
CA LEU A 17 -2.59 20.84 10.40
C LEU A 17 -3.38 19.65 9.86
N LEU A 18 -4.47 19.27 10.51
CA LEU A 18 -5.36 18.25 9.99
C LEU A 18 -6.20 18.84 8.85
N PRO A 19 -6.50 18.05 7.79
CA PRO A 19 -7.51 18.43 6.83
C PRO A 19 -8.82 18.82 7.55
N PRO A 20 -9.56 19.84 7.07
CA PRO A 20 -10.76 20.35 7.75
C PRO A 20 -11.84 19.30 8.02
N ASP A 21 -11.85 18.23 7.24
CA ASP A 21 -12.79 17.10 7.29
C ASP A 21 -12.20 15.84 7.98
N TYR A 22 -11.01 15.93 8.56
CA TYR A 22 -10.37 14.79 9.20
C TYR A 22 -11.05 14.45 10.55
N ALA A 23 -11.75 13.33 10.59
CA ALA A 23 -12.31 12.79 11.83
C ALA A 23 -11.19 12.26 12.75
N ILE A 24 -11.09 12.84 13.95
CA ILE A 24 -10.11 12.45 14.97
C ILE A 24 -10.56 11.18 15.68
N ASP A 25 -9.68 10.19 15.76
CA ASP A 25 -9.94 8.94 16.47
C ASP A 25 -9.77 9.14 18.00
N ILE A 26 -10.86 9.37 18.74
CA ILE A 26 -10.82 9.69 20.19
C ILE A 26 -10.46 8.47 21.06
N GLU A 27 -10.90 7.26 20.69
CA GLU A 27 -10.85 6.09 21.61
C GLU A 27 -9.67 5.13 21.38
N ASN A 28 -8.89 5.30 20.30
CA ASN A 28 -7.89 4.30 19.89
C ASN A 28 -6.50 4.93 19.66
N LYS A 29 -5.92 5.52 20.71
CA LYS A 29 -4.57 6.10 20.64
C LYS A 29 -3.56 5.03 20.24
N ARG A 30 -2.84 5.29 19.15
CA ARG A 30 -1.78 4.41 18.66
C ARG A 30 -0.60 4.37 19.63
N ILE A 31 -0.17 3.17 19.98
CA ILE A 31 1.09 2.90 20.67
C ILE A 31 2.09 2.29 19.68
N ASN A 32 3.37 2.62 19.80
CA ASN A 32 4.42 1.98 18.98
C ASN A 32 5.69 1.85 19.78
N GLN A 33 6.36 0.70 19.73
CA GLN A 33 7.68 0.52 20.33
C GLN A 33 8.74 1.30 19.54
N ASP A 34 8.61 1.37 18.22
CA ASP A 34 9.47 2.21 17.39
C ASP A 34 9.06 3.69 17.53
N LYS A 35 9.94 4.47 18.18
CA LYS A 35 9.76 5.91 18.42
C LYS A 35 10.48 6.78 17.39
N VAL A 36 11.21 6.18 16.45
CA VAL A 36 12.01 6.95 15.48
C VAL A 36 11.16 7.27 14.27
N LEU A 37 10.97 8.56 13.99
CA LEU A 37 10.29 9.02 12.78
C LEU A 37 11.32 9.46 11.73
N ASN A 38 11.48 8.65 10.68
CA ASN A 38 12.33 8.98 9.53
C ASN A 38 11.51 9.59 8.37
N THR A 39 12.17 9.90 7.25
CA THR A 39 11.52 10.47 6.06
C THR A 39 10.40 9.58 5.49
N HIS A 40 10.59 8.26 5.48
CA HIS A 40 9.56 7.33 5.01
C HIS A 40 8.35 7.32 5.94
N GLY A 41 8.59 7.36 7.26
CA GLY A 41 7.52 7.48 8.25
C GLY A 41 6.74 8.79 8.11
N LYS A 42 7.41 9.91 7.81
CA LYS A 42 6.73 11.19 7.50
C LYS A 42 5.83 11.06 6.27
N ASN A 43 6.37 10.53 5.17
CA ASN A 43 5.59 10.33 3.94
C ASN A 43 4.38 9.39 4.16
N LEU A 44 4.54 8.35 4.99
CA LEU A 44 3.43 7.46 5.36
C LEU A 44 2.35 8.20 6.15
N LEU A 45 2.75 9.07 7.09
CA LEU A 45 1.80 9.88 7.84
C LEU A 45 1.09 10.88 6.92
N ASP A 46 1.81 11.56 6.04
CA ASP A 46 1.23 12.49 5.08
C ASP A 46 0.23 11.79 4.14
N LEU A 47 0.56 10.57 3.69
CA LEU A 47 -0.38 9.72 2.95
C LEU A 47 -1.62 9.42 3.79
N CYS A 48 -1.47 8.99 5.04
CA CYS A 48 -2.61 8.65 5.90
C CYS A 48 -3.50 9.88 6.19
N LEU A 49 -2.90 11.03 6.41
CA LEU A 49 -3.61 12.28 6.67
C LEU A 49 -4.38 12.74 5.43
N SER A 50 -3.73 12.78 4.28
CA SER A 50 -4.34 13.23 3.01
C SER A 50 -5.42 12.29 2.45
N SER A 51 -5.32 10.99 2.75
CA SER A 51 -6.27 9.97 2.24
C SER A 51 -7.34 9.54 3.25
N GLY A 52 -7.28 10.03 4.49
CA GLY A 52 -8.17 9.56 5.55
C GLY A 52 -7.91 8.10 5.98
N LEU A 53 -6.73 7.54 5.70
CA LEU A 53 -6.34 6.21 6.15
C LEU A 53 -5.85 6.22 7.60
N ARG A 54 -6.02 5.10 8.29
CA ARG A 54 -5.68 4.89 9.70
C ARG A 54 -4.73 3.72 9.83
N ILE A 55 -3.62 3.95 10.52
CA ILE A 55 -2.64 2.91 10.86
C ILE A 55 -3.21 2.04 11.99
N VAL A 56 -3.40 0.75 11.73
CA VAL A 56 -3.97 -0.21 12.70
C VAL A 56 -2.94 -0.65 13.74
N ASN A 57 -1.66 -0.79 13.37
CA ASN A 57 -0.59 -1.20 14.27
C ASN A 57 -0.59 -0.34 15.53
N GLY A 58 -0.61 -0.98 16.70
CA GLY A 58 -0.57 -0.30 17.98
C GLY A 58 -1.90 0.17 18.54
N ARG A 59 -3.03 -0.10 17.86
CA ARG A 59 -4.34 0.43 18.26
C ARG A 59 -5.29 -0.60 18.85
N LEU A 60 -5.13 -1.87 18.49
CA LEU A 60 -6.09 -2.93 18.82
C LEU A 60 -5.49 -3.98 19.75
N LEU A 61 -6.39 -4.76 20.36
CA LEU A 61 -6.03 -5.98 21.07
C LEU A 61 -5.22 -6.90 20.15
N GLY A 62 -4.15 -7.48 20.70
CA GLY A 62 -3.16 -8.29 19.96
C GLY A 62 -1.88 -7.55 19.59
N ASP A 63 -1.92 -6.22 19.55
CA ASP A 63 -0.76 -5.35 19.27
C ASP A 63 -0.82 -4.04 20.07
N SER A 64 -1.44 -4.05 21.25
CA SER A 64 -1.67 -2.83 22.05
C SER A 64 -0.37 -2.18 22.55
N LEU A 65 0.76 -2.88 22.49
CA LEU A 65 2.09 -2.31 22.77
C LEU A 65 2.79 -1.77 21.51
N GLY A 66 2.23 -2.04 20.32
CA GLY A 66 2.77 -1.68 19.01
C GLY A 66 4.12 -2.32 18.75
N TYR A 67 4.13 -3.65 18.58
CA TYR A 67 5.36 -4.42 18.47
C TYR A 67 6.12 -4.14 17.17
N TYR A 68 7.44 -4.35 17.21
CA TYR A 68 8.28 -4.27 16.02
C TYR A 68 7.88 -5.32 14.98
N THR A 69 7.91 -4.93 13.70
CA THR A 69 7.63 -5.84 12.59
C THR A 69 8.88 -6.30 11.86
N TYR A 70 10.04 -5.71 12.17
CA TYR A 70 11.31 -6.02 11.53
C TYR A 70 12.46 -6.05 12.54
N MET A 71 13.36 -6.99 12.33
CA MET A 71 14.57 -7.17 13.12
C MET A 71 15.78 -7.32 12.19
N SER A 72 16.81 -6.51 12.44
CA SER A 72 18.11 -6.62 11.77
C SER A 72 19.24 -6.69 12.79
N LYS A 73 20.47 -6.86 12.29
CA LYS A 73 21.69 -6.74 13.12
C LYS A 73 21.82 -5.37 13.80
N ASN A 74 21.18 -4.35 13.26
CA ASN A 74 21.24 -2.97 13.75
C ASN A 74 20.08 -2.63 14.71
N GLY A 75 19.24 -3.60 15.06
CA GLY A 75 18.10 -3.42 15.95
C GLY A 75 16.76 -3.66 15.27
N PHE A 76 15.72 -3.12 15.89
CA PHE A 76 14.32 -3.39 15.54
C PHE A 76 13.64 -2.13 15.02
N SER A 77 12.69 -2.30 14.11
CA SER A 77 11.87 -1.21 13.59
C SER A 77 10.47 -1.67 13.22
N THR A 78 9.55 -0.73 13.09
CA THR A 78 8.22 -0.98 12.48
C THR A 78 8.29 -0.56 11.02
N VAL A 79 8.12 -1.50 10.10
CA VAL A 79 8.19 -1.22 8.65
C VAL A 79 7.03 -1.84 7.87
N ASP A 80 6.27 -2.73 8.49
CA ASP A 80 5.09 -3.38 7.92
C ASP A 80 3.84 -2.85 8.62
N TYR A 81 2.93 -2.28 7.84
CA TYR A 81 1.77 -1.58 8.37
C TYR A 81 0.47 -2.12 7.76
N ALA A 82 -0.55 -2.26 8.59
CA ALA A 82 -1.92 -2.40 8.13
C ALA A 82 -2.59 -1.02 8.15
N LEU A 83 -3.10 -0.58 6.99
CA LEU A 83 -3.82 0.67 6.81
C LEU A 83 -5.27 0.36 6.44
N VAL A 84 -6.21 1.07 7.04
CA VAL A 84 -7.64 0.94 6.76
C VAL A 84 -8.28 2.31 6.59
N SER A 85 -9.38 2.39 5.86
CA SER A 85 -10.20 3.62 5.86
C SER A 85 -10.79 3.86 7.25
N GLU A 86 -11.14 5.10 7.51
CA GLU A 86 -11.86 5.51 8.73
C GLU A 86 -13.14 4.68 8.96
N SER A 87 -13.94 4.49 7.92
CA SER A 87 -15.16 3.65 7.98
C SER A 87 -14.88 2.17 8.31
N LEU A 88 -13.81 1.59 7.75
CA LEU A 88 -13.47 0.18 7.93
C LEU A 88 -12.83 -0.11 9.29
N LEU A 89 -12.25 0.91 9.95
CA LEU A 89 -11.59 0.75 11.24
C LEU A 89 -12.51 0.08 12.28
N SER A 90 -13.80 0.45 12.30
CA SER A 90 -14.83 -0.14 13.18
C SER A 90 -15.07 -1.64 12.95
N SER A 91 -14.72 -2.15 11.76
CA SER A 91 -14.87 -3.54 11.37
C SER A 91 -13.62 -4.37 11.67
N VAL A 92 -12.51 -3.73 12.07
CA VAL A 92 -11.30 -4.46 12.47
C VAL A 92 -11.48 -5.00 13.89
N GLN A 93 -11.56 -6.33 14.02
CA GLN A 93 -11.78 -6.97 15.32
C GLN A 93 -10.50 -7.21 16.09
N TYR A 94 -9.42 -7.52 15.38
CA TYR A 94 -8.17 -7.95 15.98
C TYR A 94 -7.01 -7.67 15.04
N PHE A 95 -5.88 -7.25 15.61
CA PHE A 95 -4.63 -7.08 14.88
C PHE A 95 -3.48 -7.57 15.74
N LYS A 96 -2.57 -8.35 15.15
CA LYS A 96 -1.43 -8.90 15.86
C LYS A 96 -0.17 -8.87 15.01
N THR A 97 0.91 -8.40 15.61
CA THR A 97 2.27 -8.68 15.14
C THR A 97 2.73 -9.98 15.77
N ASN A 98 3.12 -10.97 14.97
CA ASN A 98 3.59 -12.26 15.47
C ASN A 98 5.05 -12.21 15.91
N ASP A 99 5.48 -13.25 16.62
CA ASP A 99 6.87 -13.38 17.02
C ASP A 99 7.78 -13.56 15.79
N PHE A 100 9.00 -13.04 15.90
CA PHE A 100 10.04 -13.27 14.89
C PHE A 100 10.36 -14.76 14.77
N THR A 101 10.63 -15.20 13.54
CA THR A 101 11.03 -16.58 13.25
C THR A 101 12.37 -16.58 12.52
N TYR A 102 13.05 -17.73 12.48
CA TYR A 102 14.29 -17.86 11.72
C TYR A 102 14.08 -17.81 10.19
N LEU A 103 12.83 -17.77 9.72
CA LEU A 103 12.48 -17.82 8.30
C LEU A 103 12.53 -16.43 7.64
N SER A 104 12.48 -15.35 8.42
CA SER A 104 12.51 -13.99 7.92
C SER A 104 12.94 -13.01 9.02
N ASP A 105 13.59 -11.93 8.61
CA ASP A 105 13.82 -10.71 9.36
C ASP A 105 12.54 -9.89 9.61
N HIS A 106 11.44 -10.21 8.92
CA HIS A 106 10.12 -9.64 9.15
C HIS A 106 9.24 -10.56 10.03
N ALA A 107 8.50 -9.94 10.93
CA ALA A 107 7.42 -10.55 11.67
C ALA A 107 6.12 -10.47 10.85
N LYS A 108 5.38 -11.58 10.83
CA LYS A 108 4.07 -11.64 10.18
C LYS A 108 3.06 -10.76 10.94
N ILE A 109 2.33 -9.92 10.23
CA ILE A 109 1.17 -9.21 10.77
C ILE A 109 -0.14 -9.90 10.35
N ASP A 110 -1.07 -10.03 11.28
CA ASP A 110 -2.40 -10.59 11.05
C ASP A 110 -3.48 -9.53 11.31
N LEU A 111 -4.42 -9.39 10.37
CA LEU A 111 -5.56 -8.46 10.43
C LEU A 111 -6.86 -9.26 10.30
N PHE A 112 -7.77 -9.08 11.26
CA PHE A 112 -9.05 -9.76 11.27
C PHE A 112 -10.18 -8.75 11.08
N LEU A 113 -10.95 -8.93 10.01
CA LEU A 113 -12.06 -8.06 9.64
C LEU A 113 -13.39 -8.77 9.86
N LYS A 114 -14.33 -8.07 10.49
CA LYS A 114 -15.73 -8.48 10.52
C LYS A 114 -16.39 -8.06 9.22
N CYS A 115 -16.63 -9.02 8.34
CA CYS A 115 -17.34 -8.80 7.08
C CYS A 115 -18.71 -9.49 7.13
N SER A 116 -19.75 -8.77 6.73
CA SER A 116 -21.05 -9.38 6.42
C SER A 116 -21.09 -9.65 4.94
N ILE A 117 -20.93 -10.91 4.54
CA ILE A 117 -21.01 -11.32 3.13
C ILE A 117 -22.46 -11.69 2.88
N ASN A 118 -23.15 -10.98 1.99
CA ASN A 118 -24.46 -11.41 1.51
C ASN A 118 -24.23 -12.60 0.57
N GLU A 119 -24.48 -13.82 1.05
CA GLU A 119 -24.36 -15.05 0.25
C GLU A 119 -25.32 -15.08 -0.96
N ASN A 120 -26.32 -14.18 -1.00
CA ASN A 120 -27.32 -14.09 -2.08
C ASN A 120 -26.89 -13.25 -3.29
N THR A 121 -25.76 -12.54 -3.21
CA THR A 121 -25.08 -12.15 -4.45
C THR A 121 -24.38 -13.39 -4.96
N GLU A 122 -24.99 -14.07 -5.95
CA GLU A 122 -24.18 -14.77 -6.93
C GLU A 122 -23.15 -13.75 -7.39
N PHE A 123 -21.95 -13.80 -6.81
CA PHE A 123 -20.77 -13.34 -7.50
C PHE A 123 -20.78 -14.23 -8.74
N LYS A 124 -21.38 -13.74 -9.82
CA LYS A 124 -20.87 -14.04 -11.14
C LYS A 124 -19.40 -13.68 -10.97
N LEU A 125 -18.57 -14.69 -10.73
CA LEU A 125 -17.16 -14.60 -10.99
C LEU A 125 -17.18 -14.11 -12.41
N ASP A 126 -17.01 -12.81 -12.55
CA ASP A 126 -16.93 -12.21 -13.83
C ASP A 126 -15.66 -12.87 -14.34
N ASN A 127 -15.85 -13.85 -15.21
CA ASN A 127 -14.77 -14.51 -15.93
C ASN A 127 -14.10 -13.52 -16.89
N ASN A 128 -14.31 -12.21 -16.68
CA ASN A 128 -13.24 -11.21 -16.62
C ASN A 128 -12.06 -11.79 -15.82
N LYS A 129 -11.39 -12.75 -16.46
CA LYS A 129 -9.93 -12.90 -16.46
C LYS A 129 -9.42 -11.53 -16.09
N TRP A 130 -8.73 -11.38 -14.95
CA TRP A 130 -7.94 -10.19 -14.69
C TRP A 130 -7.36 -9.78 -16.03
N LYS A 131 -7.86 -8.67 -16.62
CA LYS A 131 -7.47 -8.25 -17.96
C LYS A 131 -5.97 -8.32 -17.89
N SER A 132 -5.34 -9.22 -18.65
CA SER A 132 -3.92 -9.47 -18.45
C SER A 132 -3.25 -8.16 -18.77
N ILE A 133 -2.91 -7.38 -17.75
CA ILE A 133 -2.27 -6.11 -17.93
C ILE A 133 -0.98 -6.48 -18.63
N ASN A 134 -0.79 -5.95 -19.84
CA ASN A 134 0.42 -6.17 -20.57
C ASN A 134 1.56 -5.74 -19.65
N THR A 135 2.47 -6.66 -19.34
CA THR A 135 3.62 -6.31 -18.52
C THR A 135 4.64 -5.68 -19.45
N TYR A 136 5.15 -4.50 -19.07
CA TYR A 136 6.12 -3.76 -19.86
C TYR A 136 7.45 -3.76 -19.12
N LYS A 137 8.55 -3.95 -19.88
CA LYS A 137 9.89 -3.88 -19.31
C LYS A 137 10.41 -2.44 -19.38
N TRP A 138 10.69 -1.86 -18.22
CA TRP A 138 11.42 -0.59 -18.13
C TRP A 138 12.89 -0.81 -18.48
N THR A 139 13.41 0.01 -19.40
CA THR A 139 14.81 0.00 -19.86
C THR A 139 15.40 1.40 -19.74
N GLU A 140 16.72 1.55 -19.85
CA GLU A 140 17.38 2.87 -19.81
C GLU A 140 16.84 3.82 -20.88
N GLN A 141 16.47 3.30 -22.05
CA GLN A 141 15.87 4.09 -23.14
C GLN A 141 14.40 4.43 -22.89
N SER A 142 13.70 3.68 -22.03
CA SER A 142 12.27 3.87 -21.78
C SER A 142 11.94 5.26 -21.25
N LYS A 143 12.84 5.87 -20.47
CA LYS A 143 12.64 7.24 -19.97
C LYS A 143 12.41 8.24 -21.11
N ASN A 144 13.32 8.29 -22.09
CA ASN A 144 13.23 9.24 -23.20
C ASN A 144 12.04 8.92 -24.10
N LEU A 145 11.75 7.63 -24.31
CA LEU A 145 10.60 7.20 -25.11
C LEU A 145 9.27 7.57 -24.44
N VAL A 146 9.17 7.47 -23.12
CA VAL A 146 7.97 7.91 -22.37
C VAL A 146 7.80 9.41 -22.48
N ILE A 147 8.88 10.20 -22.34
CA ILE A 147 8.82 11.66 -22.52
C ILE A 147 8.34 12.03 -23.92
N ASN A 148 8.83 11.33 -24.95
CA ASN A 148 8.37 11.54 -26.32
C ASN A 148 6.90 11.14 -26.50
N ALA A 149 6.47 10.01 -25.91
CA ALA A 149 5.08 9.56 -25.96
C ALA A 149 4.12 10.57 -25.28
N LEU A 150 4.50 11.10 -24.11
CA LEU A 150 3.78 12.16 -23.40
C LEU A 150 3.70 13.46 -24.21
N SER A 151 4.63 13.68 -25.13
CA SER A 151 4.66 14.88 -25.98
C SER A 151 3.79 14.75 -27.23
N THR A 152 3.25 13.56 -27.51
CA THR A 152 2.36 13.35 -28.67
C THR A 152 1.00 13.99 -28.45
N ASP A 153 0.44 14.59 -29.50
CA ASP A 153 -0.85 15.29 -29.43
C ASP A 153 -1.96 14.38 -28.90
N TYR A 154 -1.99 13.13 -29.36
CA TYR A 154 -2.94 12.10 -28.89
C TYR A 154 -2.93 11.92 -27.37
N ILE A 155 -1.75 11.70 -26.75
CA ILE A 155 -1.68 11.50 -25.28
C ILE A 155 -2.01 12.80 -24.54
N ARG A 156 -1.65 13.96 -25.10
CA ARG A 156 -1.97 15.26 -24.50
C ARG A 156 -3.47 15.52 -24.50
N GLU A 157 -4.17 15.17 -25.57
CA GLU A 157 -5.63 15.28 -25.67
C GLU A 157 -6.31 14.37 -24.64
N GLU A 158 -5.84 13.13 -24.45
CA GLU A 158 -6.36 12.21 -23.43
C GLU A 158 -6.14 12.74 -22.00
N ILE A 159 -4.98 13.34 -21.72
CA ILE A 159 -4.70 13.97 -20.41
C ILE A 159 -5.64 15.17 -20.18
N ILE A 160 -5.81 16.03 -21.18
CA ILE A 160 -6.73 17.19 -21.09
C ILE A 160 -8.18 16.70 -20.87
N SER A 161 -8.59 15.63 -21.55
CA SER A 161 -9.90 15.00 -21.37
C SER A 161 -10.10 14.52 -19.93
N LEU A 162 -9.06 13.91 -19.32
CA LEU A 162 -9.09 13.50 -17.92
C LEU A 162 -9.11 14.70 -16.95
N GLU A 163 -8.37 15.77 -17.24
CA GLU A 163 -8.33 16.98 -16.39
C GLU A 163 -9.67 17.74 -16.37
N ILE A 164 -10.40 17.73 -17.49
CA ILE A 164 -11.69 18.41 -17.63
C ILE A 164 -12.86 17.49 -17.19
N LEU A 165 -12.59 16.21 -16.94
CA LEU A 165 -13.61 15.26 -16.53
C LEU A 165 -14.27 15.70 -15.22
N ASP A 166 -15.57 15.95 -15.27
CA ASP A 166 -16.36 16.25 -14.07
C ASP A 166 -16.61 14.95 -13.30
N ILE A 167 -15.66 14.62 -12.44
CA ILE A 167 -15.72 13.42 -11.61
C ILE A 167 -16.62 13.72 -10.42
N ASN A 168 -17.82 13.14 -10.43
CA ASN A 168 -18.67 13.08 -9.24
C ASN A 168 -17.87 12.45 -8.10
N LYS A 169 -17.87 13.06 -6.91
CA LYS A 169 -17.19 12.57 -5.68
C LYS A 169 -17.87 11.32 -5.09
N THR A 170 -18.07 10.32 -5.93
CA THR A 170 -18.75 9.04 -5.67
C THR A 170 -17.79 7.92 -6.07
N GLN A 171 -18.05 6.69 -5.60
CA GLN A 171 -17.25 5.52 -5.97
C GLN A 171 -17.17 5.35 -7.49
N ASP A 172 -18.31 5.47 -8.19
CA ASP A 172 -18.37 5.32 -9.65
C ASP A 172 -17.53 6.36 -10.39
N GLY A 173 -17.52 7.61 -9.91
CA GLY A 173 -16.69 8.66 -10.47
C GLY A 173 -15.19 8.42 -10.26
N VAL A 174 -14.80 7.92 -9.08
CA VAL A 174 -13.41 7.53 -8.80
C VAL A 174 -13.00 6.37 -9.70
N ASP A 175 -13.87 5.37 -9.87
CA ASP A 175 -13.60 4.21 -10.72
C ASP A 175 -13.45 4.62 -12.20
N GLU A 176 -14.28 5.53 -12.71
CA GLU A 176 -14.14 6.09 -14.07
C GLU A 176 -12.79 6.81 -14.24
N ALA A 177 -12.40 7.64 -13.27
CA ALA A 177 -11.15 8.37 -13.30
C ALA A 177 -9.94 7.42 -13.31
N VAL A 178 -9.99 6.37 -12.49
CA VAL A 178 -8.96 5.33 -12.42
C VAL A 178 -8.88 4.55 -13.73
N GLU A 179 -10.02 4.19 -14.34
CA GLU A 179 -10.03 3.48 -15.62
C GLU A 179 -9.38 4.31 -16.72
N LYS A 180 -9.76 5.59 -16.88
CA LYS A 180 -9.15 6.48 -17.88
C LYS A 180 -7.66 6.71 -17.64
N LEU A 181 -7.25 6.95 -16.39
CA LEU A 181 -5.83 7.10 -16.07
C LEU A 181 -5.05 5.82 -16.41
N THR A 182 -5.63 4.65 -16.12
CA THR A 182 -5.01 3.36 -16.45
C THR A 182 -4.83 3.19 -17.95
N ASP A 183 -5.85 3.55 -18.74
CA ASP A 183 -5.78 3.48 -20.20
C ASP A 183 -4.71 4.42 -20.79
N ILE A 184 -4.60 5.65 -20.27
CA ILE A 184 -3.54 6.60 -20.66
C ILE A 184 -2.16 6.01 -20.38
N LEU A 185 -1.94 5.48 -19.17
CA LEU A 185 -0.66 4.86 -18.78
C LEU A 185 -0.34 3.63 -19.62
N GLN A 186 -1.36 2.85 -20.00
CA GLN A 186 -1.17 1.69 -20.86
C GLN A 186 -0.80 2.10 -22.28
N ASN A 187 -1.45 3.13 -22.85
CA ASN A 187 -1.13 3.68 -24.17
C ASN A 187 0.32 4.21 -24.22
N ILE A 188 0.73 4.98 -23.20
CA ILE A 188 2.12 5.43 -23.07
C ILE A 188 3.09 4.24 -23.03
N SER A 189 2.75 3.22 -22.24
CA SER A 189 3.59 2.02 -22.11
C SER A 189 3.69 1.23 -23.41
N GLU A 190 2.63 1.18 -24.22
CA GLU A 190 2.66 0.55 -25.55
C GLU A 190 3.57 1.28 -26.53
N MET A 191 3.58 2.62 -26.48
CA MET A 191 4.44 3.44 -27.33
C MET A 191 5.91 3.38 -26.91
N ALA A 192 6.17 3.33 -25.60
CA ALA A 192 7.51 3.60 -25.06
C ALA A 192 8.25 2.38 -24.49
N CYS A 193 7.54 1.30 -24.16
CA CYS A 193 8.11 0.16 -23.45
C CYS A 193 7.98 -1.15 -24.24
N LYS A 194 8.97 -2.04 -24.07
CA LYS A 194 8.94 -3.36 -24.70
C LYS A 194 7.96 -4.26 -23.95
N LYS A 195 6.98 -4.83 -24.66
CA LYS A 195 6.05 -5.84 -24.11
C LYS A 195 6.86 -7.05 -23.62
N PHE A 196 6.61 -7.44 -22.37
CA PHE A 196 7.20 -8.62 -21.76
C PHE A 196 6.22 -9.77 -21.84
N PHE A 197 6.51 -10.75 -22.70
CA PHE A 197 5.81 -12.02 -22.69
C PHE A 197 6.55 -12.94 -21.71
N GLY A 198 5.98 -13.14 -20.52
CA GLY A 198 6.57 -14.02 -19.53
C GLY A 198 6.82 -15.41 -20.12
N SER A 199 8.09 -15.79 -20.30
CA SER A 199 8.43 -17.16 -20.65
C SER A 199 8.08 -18.04 -19.45
N ASN A 200 7.11 -18.95 -19.62
CA ASN A 200 6.80 -19.99 -18.63
C ASN A 200 7.98 -20.95 -18.49
N LYS A 201 9.04 -20.54 -17.77
CA LYS A 201 10.09 -21.45 -17.33
C LYS A 201 9.50 -22.30 -16.19
N LYS A 202 8.96 -23.47 -16.55
CA LYS A 202 8.70 -24.56 -15.60
C LYS A 202 9.95 -24.76 -14.75
N ARG A 203 9.91 -24.36 -13.47
CA ARG A 203 10.96 -24.67 -12.49
C ARG A 203 11.08 -26.19 -12.39
N LYS A 204 12.12 -26.79 -12.96
CA LYS A 204 12.51 -28.17 -12.66
C LYS A 204 12.90 -28.20 -11.17
N ARG A 205 12.06 -28.80 -10.33
CA ARG A 205 12.42 -29.16 -8.96
C ARG A 205 13.67 -30.04 -9.02
N LYS A 206 14.79 -29.58 -8.44
CA LYS A 206 15.90 -30.48 -8.10
C LYS A 206 15.39 -31.39 -6.98
N LYS A 207 15.49 -32.70 -7.18
CA LYS A 207 15.35 -33.67 -6.10
C LYS A 207 16.62 -33.56 -5.26
N ASP A 208 16.49 -33.10 -4.02
CA ASP A 208 17.59 -33.18 -3.07
C ASP A 208 17.69 -34.64 -2.61
N ASN A 209 18.85 -35.25 -2.85
CA ASN A 209 19.20 -36.54 -2.31
C ASN A 209 19.45 -36.37 -0.80
N LEU A 210 18.53 -36.90 0.01
CA LEU A 210 18.78 -37.19 1.42
C LEU A 210 19.86 -38.28 1.50
N GLY A 211 21.11 -37.86 1.66
CA GLY A 211 22.18 -38.73 2.10
C GLY A 211 21.97 -39.08 3.57
N GLN A 212 21.80 -40.37 3.84
CA GLN A 212 21.98 -40.97 5.16
C GLN A 212 23.33 -40.54 5.74
N ILE A 213 23.32 -40.05 6.97
CA ILE A 213 24.50 -40.08 7.83
C ILE A 213 24.08 -40.90 9.06
N MET A 214 24.74 -42.05 9.19
CA MET A 214 24.84 -42.88 10.40
C MET A 214 25.47 -42.09 11.54
#